data_AF-A0A0Q9T8T7-F1
#
_entry.id   AF-A0A0Q9T8T7-F1
#
_cell.length_a   1.000
_cell.length_b   1.000
_cell.length_c   1.000
_cell.angle_alpha   90.00
_cell.angle_beta   90.00
_cell.angle_gamma   90.00
#
_symmetry.space_group_name_H-M   'P 1'
#
loop_
_entity.id
_entity.type
_entity.pdbx_description
1 polymer ?
#
loop_
_entity_poly.entity_id
_entity_poly.type
_entity_poly.pdbx_seq_one_letter_code
_entity_poly.pdbx_strand_id
1 'polypeptide(L)'
;MLVVAALTAACGPGGAAQGGGGSHGPAPEGRRAAAPLPSSAQSAATVARPTPQEISLDERSVLLDVVVTPRPDGLRVVSWWGCVETGCRGRRAIATVATSDDGLTTASYEPWSRRRWQAYAGARDAVPSVPALDGLLQQPVRSMAPGGAEGTQVVVAGGDGATLLPFEVAARTTDHGGSWETYDVDLGGEVLAYQSGAVGLADGRLLVLLDHFSDETLARPADRWHGLWASDGGDWSTYAPHRAEFEPPLGPAPGGWSPVVALDARQDVAWVRTWDSRLYVSRDDAATFRQVRAR
;
A
#
# COMPACT_ATOMS: atom_id res chain seq x y z
N MET A 1 9.92 6.63 -5.87
CA MET A 1 10.31 6.57 -4.45
C MET A 1 9.04 6.19 -3.69
N LEU A 2 8.98 5.04 -3.02
CA LEU A 2 7.75 4.63 -2.31
C LEU A 2 7.74 5.41 -0.98
N VAL A 3 6.98 6.49 -0.91
CA VAL A 3 6.72 7.19 0.35
C VAL A 3 5.64 6.39 1.05
N VAL A 4 6.05 5.52 1.98
CA VAL A 4 5.12 4.92 2.92
C VAL A 4 4.87 5.97 3.99
N ALA A 5 3.75 6.68 3.87
CA ALA A 5 3.28 7.55 4.94
C ALA A 5 2.79 6.66 6.09
N ALA A 6 3.60 6.54 7.15
CA ALA A 6 3.17 5.92 8.39
C ALA A 6 2.23 6.89 9.11
N LEU A 7 0.96 6.50 9.24
CA LEU A 7 -0.01 7.19 10.09
C LEU A 7 0.40 7.00 11.55
N THR A 8 1.09 7.98 12.14
CA THR A 8 1.16 8.12 13.60
C THR A 8 0.10 9.10 14.07
N ALA A 9 -1.05 8.57 14.50
CA ALA A 9 -2.04 9.34 15.25
C ALA A 9 -1.51 9.64 16.66
N ALA A 10 -0.89 10.80 16.84
CA ALA A 10 -0.53 11.31 18.16
C ALA A 10 -1.67 12.19 18.71
N CYS A 11 -2.63 11.58 19.41
CA CYS A 11 -3.50 12.30 20.32
C CYS A 11 -2.96 12.16 21.75
N GLY A 12 -2.35 13.22 22.26
CA GLY A 12 -2.08 13.39 23.70
C GLY A 12 -2.64 14.74 24.15
N PRO A 13 -3.56 14.80 25.13
CA PRO A 13 -4.02 16.07 25.66
C PRO A 13 -2.96 16.69 26.58
N GLY A 14 -2.87 18.01 26.52
CA GLY A 14 -1.99 18.81 27.38
C GLY A 14 -2.33 18.67 28.86
N GLY A 15 -1.27 18.61 29.67
CA GLY A 15 -1.33 18.81 31.12
C GLY A 15 -0.29 19.86 31.52
N ALA A 16 -0.76 21.07 31.79
CA ALA A 16 0.01 22.09 32.47
C ALA A 16 0.10 21.73 33.97
N ALA A 17 1.29 21.78 34.55
CA ALA A 17 1.47 21.88 36.00
C ALA A 17 2.69 22.75 36.33
N GLN A 18 2.40 23.80 37.09
CA GLN A 18 3.31 24.75 37.70
C GLN A 18 4.16 24.11 38.81
N GLY A 19 5.36 24.69 39.00
CA GLY A 19 5.74 25.21 40.30
C GLY A 19 6.64 24.35 41.19
N GLY A 20 7.69 25.01 41.70
CA GLY A 20 8.11 24.78 43.08
C GLY A 20 9.61 24.53 43.31
N GLY A 21 10.28 25.56 43.82
CA GLY A 21 10.99 25.46 45.09
C GLY A 21 12.34 24.74 45.11
N GLY A 22 13.40 25.52 45.26
CA GLY A 22 14.74 25.01 45.57
C GLY A 22 14.84 24.38 46.96
N SER A 23 15.89 23.59 47.16
CA SER A 23 16.50 23.38 48.47
C SER A 23 17.94 22.91 48.33
N HIS A 24 18.85 23.65 48.97
CA HIS A 24 20.21 23.25 49.27
C HIS A 24 20.22 22.21 50.41
N GLY A 25 21.01 21.15 50.27
CA GLY A 25 21.29 20.20 51.35
C GLY A 25 22.52 19.33 51.04
N PRO A 26 23.23 18.81 52.06
CA PRO A 26 24.69 18.79 52.09
C PRO A 26 25.34 17.46 51.67
N ALA A 27 26.68 17.47 51.78
CA ALA A 27 27.70 16.53 51.33
C ALA A 27 27.50 15.02 51.66
N PRO A 28 28.14 14.11 50.89
CA PRO A 28 27.96 12.68 51.02
C PRO A 28 28.81 12.06 52.14
N GLU A 29 28.15 11.45 53.13
CA GLU A 29 28.78 10.55 54.10
C GLU A 29 28.60 9.08 53.66
N GLY A 30 29.71 8.32 53.73
CA GLY A 30 29.68 6.89 54.00
C GLY A 30 29.37 5.95 52.82
N ARG A 31 30.36 5.69 51.96
CA ARG A 31 30.41 4.45 51.15
C ARG A 31 30.52 3.23 52.08
N ARG A 32 29.40 2.61 52.44
CA ARG A 32 29.37 1.22 52.91
C ARG A 32 29.45 0.31 51.69
N ALA A 33 30.38 -0.65 51.72
CA ALA A 33 30.49 -1.70 50.71
C ALA A 33 29.18 -2.50 50.67
N ALA A 34 28.44 -2.37 49.58
CA ALA A 34 27.25 -3.16 49.32
C ALA A 34 27.66 -4.63 49.08
N ALA A 35 26.97 -5.55 49.74
CA ALA A 35 27.10 -6.97 49.48
C ALA A 35 26.75 -7.28 48.00
N PRO A 36 27.41 -8.26 47.36
CA PRO A 36 27.10 -8.62 45.99
C PRO A 36 25.65 -9.09 45.89
N LEU A 37 24.84 -8.35 45.13
CA LEU A 37 23.49 -8.77 44.77
C LEU A 37 23.58 -10.11 44.02
N PRO A 38 22.71 -11.09 44.31
CA PRO A 38 22.69 -12.34 43.56
C PRO A 38 22.44 -12.02 42.08
N SER A 39 23.42 -12.38 41.25
CA SER A 39 23.34 -12.25 39.80
C SER A 39 22.17 -13.12 39.33
N SER A 40 21.04 -12.46 39.09
CA SER A 40 19.89 -13.07 38.44
C SER A 40 20.27 -13.22 36.98
N ALA A 41 20.89 -14.34 36.64
CA ALA A 41 21.05 -14.76 35.25
C ALA A 41 19.66 -15.05 34.69
N GLN A 42 18.93 -13.99 34.33
CA GLN A 42 17.76 -14.10 33.50
C GLN A 42 18.26 -14.57 32.15
N SER A 43 18.18 -15.88 31.90
CA SER A 43 18.26 -16.42 30.55
C SER A 43 17.24 -15.66 29.71
N ALA A 44 17.73 -14.73 28.90
CA ALA A 44 16.92 -14.04 27.91
C ALA A 44 16.31 -15.14 27.03
N ALA A 45 15.01 -15.41 27.20
CA ALA A 45 14.29 -16.32 26.35
C ALA A 45 14.52 -15.83 24.92
N THR A 46 15.16 -16.66 24.10
CA THR A 46 15.39 -16.36 22.70
C THR A 46 14.01 -16.36 22.04
N VAL A 47 13.44 -15.18 21.84
CA VAL A 47 12.16 -15.03 21.15
C VAL A 47 12.33 -15.66 19.78
N ALA A 48 11.56 -16.72 19.50
CA ALA A 48 11.60 -17.40 18.21
C ALA A 48 11.28 -16.37 17.11
N ARG A 49 12.04 -16.41 16.02
CA ARG A 49 11.81 -15.54 14.88
C ARG A 49 10.50 -15.97 14.19
N PRO A 50 9.60 -15.02 13.85
CA PRO A 50 8.38 -15.37 13.15
C PRO A 50 8.70 -16.01 11.79
N THR A 51 7.88 -16.97 11.40
CA THR A 51 7.93 -17.63 10.11
C THR A 51 7.50 -16.68 8.99
N PRO A 52 7.91 -16.93 7.74
CA PRO A 52 7.47 -16.16 6.58
C PRO A 52 5.94 -16.06 6.43
N GLN A 53 5.21 -17.13 6.77
CA GLN A 53 3.75 -17.17 6.73
C GLN A 53 3.13 -16.32 7.84
N GLU A 54 3.65 -16.42 9.07
CA GLU A 54 3.22 -15.55 10.17
C GLU A 54 3.41 -14.07 9.82
N ILE A 55 4.49 -13.71 9.12
CA ILE A 55 4.71 -12.32 8.70
C ILE A 55 3.70 -11.88 7.63
N SER A 56 3.33 -12.73 6.67
CA SER A 56 2.33 -12.34 5.66
C SER A 56 0.91 -12.28 6.23
N LEU A 57 0.65 -12.97 7.34
CA LEU A 57 -0.65 -13.00 8.01
C LEU A 57 -0.75 -12.03 9.20
N ASP A 58 0.37 -11.46 9.65
CA ASP A 58 0.38 -10.42 10.70
C ASP A 58 -0.30 -9.16 10.15
N GLU A 59 -1.33 -8.69 10.84
CA GLU A 59 -2.09 -7.48 10.50
C GLU A 59 -1.22 -6.21 10.43
N ARG A 60 -0.04 -6.22 11.07
CA ARG A 60 0.92 -5.10 11.06
C ARG A 60 1.93 -5.19 9.90
N SER A 61 1.87 -6.26 9.12
CA SER A 61 2.71 -6.44 7.95
C SER A 61 2.09 -5.75 6.74
N VAL A 62 2.91 -5.02 5.99
CA VAL A 62 2.49 -4.37 4.77
C VAL A 62 3.03 -5.15 3.57
N LEU A 63 2.15 -5.48 2.62
CA LEU A 63 2.56 -5.82 1.26
C LEU A 63 3.26 -4.60 0.64
N LEU A 64 4.52 -4.76 0.30
CA LEU A 64 5.40 -3.72 -0.21
C LEU A 64 5.46 -3.72 -1.74
N ASP A 65 5.35 -4.89 -2.38
CA ASP A 65 5.53 -5.04 -3.82
C ASP A 65 5.04 -6.42 -4.32
N VAL A 66 4.70 -6.54 -5.60
CA VAL A 66 4.25 -7.79 -6.25
C VAL A 66 4.88 -7.93 -7.64
N VAL A 67 5.42 -9.12 -7.91
CA VAL A 67 5.96 -9.51 -9.20
C VAL A 67 5.18 -10.70 -9.74
N VAL A 68 4.59 -10.54 -10.91
CA VAL A 68 3.90 -11.59 -11.65
C VAL A 68 4.75 -11.93 -12.88
N THR A 69 4.97 -13.22 -13.13
CA THR A 69 5.74 -13.74 -14.25
C THR A 69 4.95 -14.86 -14.94
N PRO A 70 4.73 -14.82 -16.27
CA PRO A 70 4.05 -15.90 -16.98
C PRO A 70 4.92 -17.16 -17.00
N ARG A 71 4.28 -18.31 -17.04
CA ARG A 71 4.91 -19.61 -17.24
C ARG A 71 4.07 -20.49 -18.16
N PRO A 72 4.65 -21.55 -18.76
CA PRO A 72 3.89 -22.47 -19.61
C PRO A 72 2.69 -23.12 -18.93
N ASP A 73 2.73 -23.25 -17.60
CA ASP A 73 1.73 -23.89 -16.74
C ASP A 73 0.86 -22.90 -15.96
N GLY A 74 1.03 -21.59 -16.13
CA GLY A 74 0.22 -20.59 -15.44
C GLY A 74 0.96 -19.28 -15.14
N LEU A 75 0.70 -18.70 -13.97
CA LEU A 75 1.36 -17.48 -13.50
C LEU A 75 2.17 -17.78 -12.25
N ARG A 76 3.40 -17.28 -12.20
CA ARG A 76 4.18 -17.19 -10.97
C ARG A 76 3.99 -15.82 -10.35
N VAL A 77 3.40 -15.75 -9.15
CA VAL A 77 3.30 -14.49 -8.39
C VAL A 77 4.24 -14.52 -7.21
N VAL A 78 5.01 -13.46 -7.03
CA VAL A 78 6.03 -13.25 -6.00
C VAL A 78 5.71 -11.95 -5.28
N SER A 79 5.18 -12.02 -4.06
CA SER A 79 4.76 -10.83 -3.29
C SER A 79 5.72 -10.55 -2.13
N TRP A 80 6.22 -9.32 -1.99
CA TRP A 80 7.10 -8.90 -0.89
C TRP A 80 6.32 -8.22 0.23
N TRP A 81 6.43 -8.75 1.45
CA TRP A 81 5.84 -8.14 2.65
C TRP A 81 6.90 -7.64 3.62
N GLY A 82 6.56 -6.70 4.49
CA GLY A 82 7.43 -6.33 5.61
C GLY A 82 6.69 -5.61 6.73
N CYS A 83 7.19 -5.71 7.95
CA CYS A 83 6.75 -4.85 9.05
C CYS A 83 7.47 -3.50 9.00
N VAL A 84 6.71 -2.41 8.95
CA VAL A 84 7.24 -1.04 9.08
C VAL A 84 7.25 -0.55 10.53
N GLU A 85 6.43 -1.12 11.41
CA GLU A 85 6.35 -0.70 12.81
C GLU A 85 7.35 -1.39 13.74
N THR A 86 7.77 -0.66 14.78
CA THR A 86 8.65 -1.12 15.87
C THR A 86 8.06 -2.24 16.72
N GLY A 87 6.75 -2.51 16.59
CA GLY A 87 6.01 -3.56 17.30
C GLY A 87 6.29 -4.98 16.82
N CYS A 88 6.88 -5.17 15.64
CA CYS A 88 7.40 -6.47 15.22
C CYS A 88 8.70 -6.73 16.01
N ARG A 89 8.55 -7.38 17.17
CA ARG A 89 9.62 -7.58 18.16
C ARG A 89 10.86 -8.18 17.51
N GLY A 90 11.92 -7.37 17.37
CA GLY A 90 13.28 -7.84 17.16
C GLY A 90 13.76 -7.92 15.70
N ARG A 91 14.16 -6.76 15.17
CA ARG A 91 15.17 -6.52 14.12
C ARG A 91 14.80 -6.84 12.66
N ARG A 92 14.80 -5.74 11.89
CA ARG A 92 14.79 -5.60 10.41
C ARG A 92 13.51 -6.12 9.77
N ALA A 93 12.87 -5.30 8.95
CA ALA A 93 11.78 -5.69 8.05
C ALA A 93 12.06 -7.09 7.51
N ILE A 94 11.37 -8.10 8.05
CA ILE A 94 11.55 -9.47 7.60
C ILE A 94 10.74 -9.55 6.33
N ALA A 95 11.45 -9.54 5.21
CA ALA A 95 10.88 -9.67 3.90
C ALA A 95 10.46 -11.13 3.70
N THR A 96 9.16 -11.38 3.54
CA THR A 96 8.67 -12.67 3.05
C THR A 96 8.26 -12.55 1.60
N VAL A 97 8.53 -13.60 0.83
CA VAL A 97 8.06 -13.77 -0.54
C VAL A 97 7.03 -14.89 -0.55
N ALA A 98 5.82 -14.59 -1.01
CA ALA A 98 4.83 -15.62 -1.34
C ALA A 98 4.97 -15.98 -2.81
N THR A 99 5.17 -17.26 -3.14
CA THR A 99 5.16 -17.79 -4.51
C THR A 99 3.89 -18.61 -4.76
N SER A 100 3.12 -18.26 -5.77
CA SER A 100 2.01 -19.09 -6.29
C SER A 100 2.28 -19.47 -7.74
N ASP A 101 1.95 -20.71 -8.12
CA ASP A 101 2.05 -21.26 -9.48
C ASP A 101 0.72 -21.83 -10.02
N ASP A 102 -0.30 -21.94 -9.17
CA ASP A 102 -1.60 -22.57 -9.47
C ASP A 102 -2.69 -21.53 -9.76
N GLY A 103 -2.30 -20.49 -10.48
CA GLY A 103 -3.18 -19.39 -10.82
C GLY A 103 -3.70 -18.63 -9.60
N LEU A 104 -2.85 -18.46 -8.57
CA LEU A 104 -3.16 -17.71 -7.34
C LEU A 104 -4.15 -18.41 -6.40
N THR A 105 -4.38 -19.70 -6.60
CA THR A 105 -5.21 -20.48 -5.68
C THR A 105 -4.50 -20.62 -4.34
N THR A 106 -3.19 -20.89 -4.36
CA THR A 106 -2.39 -21.06 -3.16
C THR A 106 -0.98 -20.47 -3.25
N ALA A 107 -0.36 -20.13 -2.12
CA ALA A 107 1.00 -19.58 -2.07
C ALA A 107 1.91 -20.24 -1.03
N SER A 108 3.21 -20.35 -1.36
CA SER A 108 4.30 -20.82 -0.50
C SER A 108 5.17 -19.65 -0.05
N TYR A 109 5.61 -19.61 1.21
CA TYR A 109 6.30 -18.43 1.77
C TYR A 109 7.77 -18.71 2.13
N GLU A 110 8.68 -17.83 1.70
CA GLU A 110 10.11 -17.93 1.99
C GLU A 110 10.70 -16.61 2.51
N PRO A 111 11.72 -16.65 3.40
CA PRO A 111 12.39 -15.45 3.85
C PRO A 111 13.35 -14.94 2.76
N TRP A 112 13.21 -13.68 2.39
CA TRP A 112 14.11 -13.01 1.44
C TRP A 112 14.85 -11.85 2.11
N SER A 113 15.94 -11.39 1.49
CA SER A 113 16.59 -10.14 1.89
C SER A 113 16.13 -9.02 0.97
N ARG A 114 16.11 -7.77 1.46
CA ARG A 114 15.85 -6.58 0.63
C ARG A 114 16.74 -6.55 -0.63
N ARG A 115 18.01 -6.95 -0.52
CA ARG A 115 18.94 -7.02 -1.66
C ARG A 115 18.50 -8.07 -2.69
N ARG A 116 18.08 -9.25 -2.25
CA ARG A 116 17.56 -10.31 -3.12
C ARG A 116 16.27 -9.87 -3.80
N TRP A 117 15.39 -9.19 -3.07
CA TRP A 117 14.21 -8.56 -3.66
C TRP A 117 14.58 -7.54 -4.72
N GLN A 118 15.44 -6.56 -4.41
CA GLN A 118 15.83 -5.52 -5.37
C GLN A 118 16.50 -6.08 -6.63
N ALA A 119 17.27 -7.16 -6.50
CA ALA A 119 17.85 -7.86 -7.65
C ALA A 119 16.77 -8.58 -8.49
N TYR A 120 15.74 -9.13 -7.84
CA TYR A 120 14.64 -9.84 -8.50
C TYR A 120 13.62 -8.88 -9.14
N ALA A 121 13.25 -7.82 -8.42
CA ALA A 121 12.43 -6.71 -8.90
C ALA A 121 13.24 -5.70 -9.74
N GLY A 122 14.41 -6.12 -10.26
CA GLY A 122 15.32 -5.29 -11.02
C GLY A 122 14.58 -4.50 -12.10
N ALA A 123 14.74 -3.17 -12.02
CA ALA A 123 13.97 -2.14 -12.70
C ALA A 123 12.54 -1.94 -12.14
N ARG A 124 12.44 -1.11 -11.09
CA ARG A 124 11.19 -0.37 -10.88
C ARG A 124 10.96 0.49 -12.11
N ASP A 125 9.73 0.54 -12.58
CA ASP A 125 9.30 1.47 -13.61
C ASP A 125 9.72 2.87 -13.17
N ALA A 126 10.66 3.48 -13.91
CA ALA A 126 10.96 4.88 -13.72
C ALA A 126 9.67 5.63 -13.98
N VAL A 127 9.30 6.56 -13.10
CA VAL A 127 8.19 7.47 -13.40
C VAL A 127 8.60 8.22 -14.66
N PRO A 128 7.88 8.07 -15.78
CA PRO A 128 8.25 8.79 -16.99
C PRO A 128 8.12 10.28 -16.70
N SER A 129 9.02 11.09 -17.26
CA SER A 129 8.89 12.54 -17.18
C SER A 129 7.72 12.94 -18.08
N VAL A 130 6.64 13.46 -17.50
CA VAL A 130 5.49 13.98 -18.23
C VAL A 130 5.47 15.50 -18.08
N PRO A 131 5.97 16.28 -19.08
CA PRO A 131 6.08 17.74 -18.95
C PRO A 131 4.75 18.43 -18.64
N ALA A 132 3.63 17.87 -19.16
CA ALA A 132 2.30 18.40 -18.89
C ALA A 132 1.86 18.26 -17.41
N LEU A 133 2.58 17.47 -16.62
CA LEU A 133 2.33 17.24 -15.18
C LEU A 133 3.44 17.85 -14.31
N ASP A 134 4.22 18.78 -14.84
CA ASP A 134 5.28 19.47 -14.09
C ASP A 134 4.70 20.19 -12.86
N GLY A 135 5.34 20.00 -11.70
CA GLY A 135 4.89 20.55 -10.43
C GLY A 135 3.88 19.69 -9.66
N LEU A 136 3.36 18.62 -10.26
CA LEU A 136 2.48 17.66 -9.60
C LEU A 136 3.27 16.45 -9.07
N LEU A 137 2.75 15.81 -8.02
CA LEU A 137 3.20 14.48 -7.63
C LEU A 137 2.65 13.47 -8.66
N GLN A 138 3.54 12.62 -9.18
CA GLN A 138 3.22 11.69 -10.26
C GLN A 138 3.35 10.24 -9.80
N GLN A 139 2.39 9.41 -10.21
CA GLN A 139 2.41 7.96 -10.00
C GLN A 139 2.17 7.25 -11.35
N PRO A 140 3.09 6.36 -11.78
CA PRO A 140 2.86 5.55 -12.96
C PRO A 140 1.77 4.51 -12.68
N VAL A 141 0.94 4.27 -13.67
CA VAL A 141 -0.15 3.30 -13.63
C VAL A 141 0.21 2.10 -14.48
N ARG A 142 0.04 0.90 -13.91
CA ARG A 142 0.26 -0.35 -14.62
C ARG A 142 -1.00 -0.76 -15.37
N SER A 143 -0.82 -1.33 -16.56
CA SER A 143 -1.91 -1.80 -17.41
C SER A 143 -2.12 -3.31 -17.30
N MET A 144 -3.38 -3.73 -17.38
CA MET A 144 -3.82 -5.11 -17.55
C MET A 144 -3.76 -5.60 -19.00
N ALA A 145 -3.64 -4.69 -19.97
CA ALA A 145 -3.64 -5.06 -21.38
C ALA A 145 -2.50 -6.04 -21.70
N PRO A 146 -2.75 -7.14 -22.44
CA PRO A 146 -1.71 -8.07 -22.85
C PRO A 146 -0.56 -7.35 -23.58
N GLY A 147 0.68 -7.66 -23.21
CA GLY A 147 1.86 -6.97 -23.76
C GLY A 147 2.01 -5.50 -23.31
N GLY A 148 1.17 -5.04 -22.36
CA GLY A 148 1.10 -3.65 -21.96
C GLY A 148 0.84 -2.74 -23.16
N ALA A 149 -0.07 -3.12 -24.07
CA ALA A 149 -0.40 -2.41 -25.30
C ALA A 149 0.80 -1.61 -25.84
N GLU A 150 1.84 -2.33 -26.31
CA GLU A 150 3.17 -1.80 -26.66
C GLU A 150 3.15 -0.30 -27.01
N GLY A 151 3.66 0.54 -26.11
CA GLY A 151 3.66 2.00 -26.28
C GLY A 151 2.74 2.76 -25.33
N THR A 152 1.77 2.09 -24.72
CA THR A 152 0.83 2.74 -23.79
C THR A 152 1.45 2.92 -22.41
N GLN A 153 1.60 4.17 -21.98
CA GLN A 153 1.95 4.48 -20.59
C GLN A 153 0.91 5.42 -20.00
N VAL A 154 0.67 5.24 -18.71
CA VAL A 154 -0.34 5.99 -17.98
C VAL A 154 0.30 6.55 -16.73
N VAL A 155 0.05 7.83 -16.46
CA VAL A 155 0.47 8.51 -15.24
C VAL A 155 -0.75 9.20 -14.65
N VAL A 156 -0.89 9.11 -13.34
CA VAL A 156 -1.87 9.87 -12.58
C VAL A 156 -1.13 10.83 -11.66
N ALA A 157 -1.71 12.00 -11.46
CA ALA A 157 -1.07 13.08 -10.74
C ALA A 157 -2.06 13.98 -10.01
N GLY A 158 -1.51 14.73 -9.06
CA GLY A 158 -2.21 15.79 -8.35
C GLY A 158 -1.24 16.58 -7.48
N GLY A 159 -1.78 17.53 -6.71
CA GLY A 159 -0.98 18.41 -5.85
C GLY A 159 -0.08 17.69 -4.83
N ASP A 160 0.69 18.47 -4.06
CA ASP A 160 1.59 17.99 -3.02
C ASP A 160 0.83 17.53 -1.77
N GLY A 161 -0.05 16.54 -1.92
CA GLY A 161 -0.83 16.01 -0.82
C GLY A 161 0.08 15.60 0.35
N ALA A 162 -0.14 16.21 1.50
CA ALA A 162 0.71 16.05 2.69
C ALA A 162 0.79 14.60 3.21
N THR A 163 -0.08 13.69 2.73
CA THR A 163 -0.13 12.29 3.18
C THR A 163 -0.64 11.32 2.11
N LEU A 164 -1.56 11.74 1.25
CA LEU A 164 -2.12 10.93 0.16
C LEU A 164 -2.04 11.69 -1.16
N LEU A 165 -1.96 10.98 -2.28
CA LEU A 165 -1.85 11.58 -3.61
C LEU A 165 -3.25 12.06 -4.08
N PRO A 166 -3.48 13.38 -4.26
CA PRO A 166 -4.71 13.87 -4.87
C PRO A 166 -4.84 13.30 -6.29
N PHE A 167 -6.05 12.94 -6.68
CA PHE A 167 -6.35 12.44 -8.02
C PHE A 167 -7.01 13.54 -8.85
N GLU A 168 -6.19 14.33 -9.53
CA GLU A 168 -6.62 15.54 -10.23
C GLU A 168 -6.45 15.43 -11.74
N VAL A 169 -5.39 14.75 -12.20
CA VAL A 169 -5.06 14.63 -13.62
C VAL A 169 -4.63 13.21 -13.95
N ALA A 170 -5.06 12.71 -15.11
CA ALA A 170 -4.51 11.52 -15.74
C ALA A 170 -3.84 11.90 -17.06
N ALA A 171 -2.74 11.22 -17.41
CA ALA A 171 -2.05 11.38 -18.67
C ALA A 171 -1.80 10.03 -19.33
N ARG A 172 -1.97 9.97 -20.65
CA ARG A 172 -1.72 8.79 -21.48
C ARG A 172 -0.75 9.13 -22.60
N THR A 173 0.17 8.24 -22.87
CA THR A 173 0.90 8.18 -24.14
C THR A 173 0.61 6.83 -24.79
N THR A 174 0.66 6.76 -26.12
CA THR A 174 0.61 5.50 -26.90
C THR A 174 1.86 5.31 -27.77
N ASP A 175 2.81 6.24 -27.70
CA ASP A 175 4.02 6.31 -28.53
C ASP A 175 5.30 6.29 -27.69
N HIS A 176 5.29 5.57 -26.57
CA HIS A 176 6.41 5.45 -25.62
C HIS A 176 6.88 6.79 -25.04
N GLY A 177 5.93 7.71 -24.81
CA GLY A 177 6.20 9.01 -24.20
C GLY A 177 6.65 10.08 -25.20
N GLY A 178 6.49 9.84 -26.50
CA GLY A 178 6.71 10.86 -27.53
C GLY A 178 5.70 12.01 -27.43
N SER A 179 4.44 11.68 -27.15
CA SER A 179 3.34 12.61 -26.92
C SER A 179 2.44 12.13 -25.79
N TRP A 180 1.89 13.09 -25.04
CA TRP A 180 1.01 12.84 -23.90
C TRP A 180 -0.32 13.55 -24.10
N GLU A 181 -1.40 12.78 -24.00
CA GLU A 181 -2.76 13.28 -23.83
C GLU A 181 -3.01 13.45 -22.32
N THR A 182 -3.64 14.53 -21.90
CA THR A 182 -3.97 14.81 -20.50
C THR A 182 -5.46 15.00 -20.30
N TYR A 183 -5.94 14.57 -19.15
CA TYR A 183 -7.35 14.58 -18.79
C TYR A 183 -7.47 15.12 -17.36
N ASP A 184 -8.20 16.23 -17.23
CA ASP A 184 -8.63 16.72 -15.92
C ASP A 184 -9.70 15.77 -15.38
N VAL A 185 -9.53 15.36 -14.13
CA VAL A 185 -10.43 14.43 -13.45
C VAL A 185 -11.57 15.21 -12.80
N ASP A 186 -12.79 14.95 -13.24
CA ASP A 186 -14.02 15.46 -12.63
C ASP A 186 -14.69 14.37 -11.79
N LEU A 187 -14.70 14.58 -10.48
CA LEU A 187 -15.42 13.73 -9.49
C LEU A 187 -16.65 14.44 -8.91
N GLY A 188 -17.16 15.47 -9.60
CA GLY A 188 -18.41 16.13 -9.29
C GLY A 188 -18.31 17.34 -8.36
N GLY A 189 -17.19 18.11 -8.39
CA GLY A 189 -17.11 19.40 -7.72
C GLY A 189 -15.73 19.79 -7.18
N GLU A 190 -15.71 20.72 -6.20
CA GLU A 190 -14.49 21.28 -5.58
C GLU A 190 -13.80 20.33 -4.59
N VAL A 191 -14.31 19.11 -4.42
CA VAL A 191 -13.76 18.15 -3.46
C VAL A 191 -12.65 17.33 -4.10
N LEU A 192 -11.47 17.34 -3.48
CA LEU A 192 -10.36 16.51 -3.90
C LEU A 192 -10.58 15.08 -3.41
N ALA A 193 -10.44 14.11 -4.30
CA ALA A 193 -10.30 12.72 -3.93
C ALA A 193 -8.82 12.35 -3.82
N TYR A 194 -8.52 11.47 -2.88
CA TYR A 194 -7.20 10.90 -2.70
C TYR A 194 -7.19 9.46 -3.18
N GLN A 195 -6.11 9.06 -3.84
CA GLN A 195 -5.96 7.70 -4.34
C GLN A 195 -4.86 6.91 -3.62
N SER A 196 -5.09 5.61 -3.53
CA SER A 196 -4.15 4.62 -2.98
C SER A 196 -3.74 3.54 -4.00
N GLY A 197 -4.06 3.74 -5.28
CA GLY A 197 -3.71 2.82 -6.35
C GLY A 197 -4.50 3.07 -7.63
N ALA A 198 -3.93 2.68 -8.77
CA ALA A 198 -4.54 2.84 -10.07
C ALA A 198 -4.08 1.74 -11.04
N VAL A 199 -4.96 1.34 -11.95
CA VAL A 199 -4.76 0.27 -12.95
C VAL A 199 -5.44 0.67 -14.26
N GLY A 200 -4.72 0.59 -15.38
CA GLY A 200 -5.35 0.64 -16.70
C GLY A 200 -5.95 -0.73 -17.03
N LEU A 201 -7.25 -0.82 -17.28
CA LEU A 201 -7.93 -2.07 -17.64
C LEU A 201 -7.65 -2.44 -19.11
N ALA A 202 -7.89 -3.71 -19.49
CA ALA A 202 -7.64 -4.16 -20.87
C ALA A 202 -8.60 -3.52 -21.89
N ASP A 203 -9.77 -3.05 -21.44
CA ASP A 203 -10.74 -2.31 -22.25
C ASP A 203 -10.40 -0.81 -22.44
N GLY A 204 -9.27 -0.35 -21.88
CA GLY A 204 -8.79 1.03 -21.99
C GLY A 204 -9.35 2.00 -20.95
N ARG A 205 -10.21 1.54 -20.03
CA ARG A 205 -10.63 2.34 -18.87
C ARG A 205 -9.52 2.43 -17.82
N LEU A 206 -9.60 3.44 -16.97
CA LEU A 206 -8.75 3.61 -15.80
C LEU A 206 -9.54 3.25 -14.54
N LEU A 207 -9.07 2.25 -13.80
CA LEU A 207 -9.56 1.87 -12.48
C LEU A 207 -8.69 2.55 -11.42
N VAL A 208 -9.31 3.25 -10.48
CA VAL A 208 -8.63 3.89 -9.35
C VAL A 208 -9.25 3.46 -8.03
N LEU A 209 -8.42 3.43 -6.99
CA LEU A 209 -8.84 3.22 -5.62
C LEU A 209 -8.91 4.57 -4.92
N LEU A 210 -10.12 5.09 -4.70
CA LEU A 210 -10.35 6.33 -3.95
C LEU A 210 -10.68 5.99 -2.50
N ASP A 211 -9.78 6.39 -1.60
CA ASP A 211 -9.83 6.00 -0.18
C ASP A 211 -10.30 7.13 0.73
N HIS A 212 -10.20 8.39 0.29
CA HIS A 212 -10.57 9.56 1.09
C HIS A 212 -10.97 10.74 0.21
N PHE A 213 -11.75 11.65 0.77
CA PHE A 213 -12.10 12.93 0.14
C PHE A 213 -11.84 14.12 1.08
N SER A 214 -11.47 15.26 0.51
CA SER A 214 -10.97 16.42 1.28
C SER A 214 -12.00 17.09 2.20
N ASP A 215 -13.29 16.83 2.01
CA ASP A 215 -14.36 17.33 2.87
C ASP A 215 -14.73 16.36 4.01
N GLU A 216 -14.04 15.22 4.10
CA GLU A 216 -14.29 14.21 5.12
C GLU A 216 -13.41 14.40 6.35
N THR A 217 -13.93 13.94 7.48
CA THR A 217 -13.16 13.86 8.73
C THR A 217 -13.40 12.51 9.38
N LEU A 218 -12.49 12.07 10.26
CA LEU A 218 -12.68 10.82 11.03
C LEU A 218 -14.02 10.78 11.80
N ALA A 219 -14.55 11.94 12.19
CA ALA A 219 -15.82 12.05 12.91
C ALA A 219 -17.05 12.12 11.98
N ARG A 220 -16.85 12.36 10.68
CA ARG A 220 -17.90 12.54 9.67
C ARG A 220 -17.40 12.03 8.32
N PRO A 221 -17.43 10.70 8.08
CA PRO A 221 -17.28 10.20 6.72
C PRO A 221 -18.43 10.73 5.86
N ALA A 222 -18.18 11.10 4.61
CA ALA A 222 -19.25 11.53 3.73
C ALA A 222 -20.08 10.32 3.28
N ASP A 223 -21.34 10.55 2.92
CA ASP A 223 -22.24 9.53 2.37
C ASP A 223 -21.92 9.31 0.87
N ARG A 224 -20.69 8.85 0.61
CA ARG A 224 -20.17 8.58 -0.73
C ARG A 224 -19.43 7.26 -0.74
N TRP A 225 -19.19 6.76 -1.94
CA TRP A 225 -18.53 5.48 -2.13
C TRP A 225 -17.01 5.60 -1.97
N HIS A 226 -16.46 4.93 -0.98
CA HIS A 226 -15.02 4.68 -0.84
C HIS A 226 -14.67 3.31 -1.41
N GLY A 227 -13.73 3.26 -2.34
CA GLY A 227 -13.32 2.00 -2.96
C GLY A 227 -12.92 2.18 -4.41
N LEU A 228 -13.28 1.18 -5.22
CA LEU A 228 -12.95 1.16 -6.64
C LEU A 228 -13.87 2.10 -7.42
N TRP A 229 -13.26 2.89 -8.30
CA TRP A 229 -13.92 3.75 -9.27
C TRP A 229 -13.31 3.49 -10.64
N ALA A 230 -14.13 3.42 -11.68
CA ALA A 230 -13.68 3.23 -13.05
C ALA A 230 -14.07 4.43 -13.90
N SER A 231 -13.21 4.80 -14.85
CA SER A 231 -13.53 5.85 -15.81
C SER A 231 -14.71 5.44 -16.69
N ASP A 232 -15.57 6.40 -17.04
CA ASP A 232 -16.66 6.18 -17.99
C ASP A 232 -16.16 6.31 -19.44
N GLY A 233 -15.31 5.37 -19.84
CA GLY A 233 -14.70 5.32 -21.17
C GLY A 233 -13.21 5.67 -21.18
N GLY A 234 -12.70 5.99 -22.38
CA GLY A 234 -11.27 6.12 -22.66
C GLY A 234 -10.71 7.55 -22.57
N ASP A 235 -11.53 8.54 -22.22
CA ASP A 235 -11.12 9.94 -22.00
C ASP A 235 -10.80 10.24 -20.53
N TRP A 236 -11.08 9.30 -19.61
CA TRP A 236 -10.68 9.35 -18.20
C TRP A 236 -11.05 10.61 -17.44
N SER A 237 -12.00 11.38 -17.96
CA SER A 237 -12.43 12.67 -17.41
C SER A 237 -13.47 12.50 -16.32
N THR A 238 -14.25 11.42 -16.38
CA THR A 238 -15.36 11.14 -15.46
C THR A 238 -15.26 9.72 -14.91
N TYR A 239 -15.72 9.53 -13.67
CA TYR A 239 -15.65 8.25 -12.97
C TYR A 239 -16.97 7.89 -12.30
N ALA A 240 -17.21 6.58 -12.20
CA ALA A 240 -18.32 6.02 -11.44
C ALA A 240 -17.84 4.92 -10.48
N PRO A 241 -18.57 4.66 -9.37
CA PRO A 241 -18.28 3.53 -8.50
C PRO A 241 -18.23 2.21 -9.26
N HIS A 242 -17.10 1.50 -9.16
CA HIS A 242 -16.90 0.18 -9.77
C HIS A 242 -17.21 -0.91 -8.74
N ARG A 243 -18.36 -1.58 -8.94
CA ARG A 243 -18.87 -2.61 -8.02
C ARG A 243 -18.38 -3.99 -8.42
N ALA A 244 -17.10 -4.28 -8.15
CA ALA A 244 -16.53 -5.60 -8.38
C ALA A 244 -17.12 -6.65 -7.42
N GLU A 245 -17.21 -7.90 -7.88
CA GLU A 245 -17.59 -9.03 -7.03
C GLU A 245 -16.35 -9.60 -6.33
N PHE A 246 -16.50 -10.00 -5.06
CA PHE A 246 -15.41 -10.55 -4.26
C PHE A 246 -15.76 -11.95 -3.75
N GLU A 247 -14.80 -12.87 -3.86
CA GLU A 247 -14.93 -14.26 -3.41
C GLU A 247 -13.80 -14.62 -2.43
N PRO A 248 -14.08 -14.76 -1.12
CA PRO A 248 -15.37 -14.49 -0.46
C PRO A 248 -15.73 -12.99 -0.46
N PRO A 249 -17.00 -12.62 -0.22
CA PRO A 249 -17.41 -11.23 -0.11
C PRO A 249 -16.59 -10.46 0.94
N LEU A 250 -16.29 -9.20 0.65
CA LEU A 250 -15.60 -8.33 1.60
C LEU A 250 -16.47 -8.07 2.82
N GLY A 251 -15.83 -8.05 4.00
CA GLY A 251 -16.47 -7.55 5.21
C GLY A 251 -16.65 -6.03 5.18
N PRO A 252 -17.45 -5.47 6.10
CA PRO A 252 -17.55 -4.02 6.24
C PRO A 252 -16.18 -3.43 6.61
N ALA A 253 -15.84 -2.30 5.99
CA ALA A 253 -14.65 -1.57 6.38
C ALA A 253 -14.84 -0.88 7.74
N PRO A 254 -13.77 -0.71 8.53
CA PRO A 254 -13.82 0.14 9.72
C PRO A 254 -14.25 1.56 9.35
N GLY A 255 -15.11 2.19 10.15
CA GLY A 255 -15.38 3.63 10.04
C GLY A 255 -16.05 4.13 8.75
N GLY A 256 -16.59 3.22 7.91
CA GLY A 256 -17.19 3.60 6.62
C GLY A 256 -16.20 3.82 5.49
N TRP A 257 -14.91 3.46 5.68
CA TRP A 257 -13.87 3.58 4.66
C TRP A 257 -14.00 2.55 3.53
N SER A 258 -13.09 2.59 2.55
CA SER A 258 -12.94 1.50 1.58
C SER A 258 -12.49 0.22 2.28
N PRO A 259 -13.08 -0.96 1.98
CA PRO A 259 -12.57 -2.24 2.48
C PRO A 259 -11.24 -2.64 1.81
N VAL A 260 -10.90 -1.99 0.69
CA VAL A 260 -9.65 -2.14 -0.07
C VAL A 260 -8.67 -1.02 0.30
N VAL A 261 -7.41 -1.37 0.56
CA VAL A 261 -6.34 -0.45 0.98
C VAL A 261 -5.19 -0.33 -0.02
N ALA A 262 -5.18 -1.16 -1.06
CA ALA A 262 -4.19 -1.09 -2.13
C ALA A 262 -4.78 -1.68 -3.41
N LEU A 263 -4.44 -1.09 -4.54
CA LEU A 263 -4.78 -1.54 -5.88
C LEU A 263 -3.54 -1.41 -6.77
N ASP A 264 -3.25 -2.45 -7.53
CA ASP A 264 -2.20 -2.42 -8.57
C ASP A 264 -2.47 -3.55 -9.58
N ALA A 265 -1.72 -3.57 -10.67
CA ALA A 265 -1.81 -4.60 -11.69
C ALA A 265 -0.44 -5.02 -12.17
N ARG A 266 -0.38 -6.20 -12.78
CA ARG A 266 0.80 -6.66 -13.47
C ARG A 266 0.40 -7.68 -14.53
N GLN A 267 0.70 -7.37 -15.78
CA GLN A 267 0.24 -8.18 -16.91
C GLN A 267 -1.29 -8.29 -16.86
N ASP A 268 -1.88 -9.40 -17.24
CA ASP A 268 -3.33 -9.66 -17.25
C ASP A 268 -3.98 -9.82 -15.86
N VAL A 269 -3.34 -9.34 -14.78
CA VAL A 269 -3.81 -9.51 -13.40
C VAL A 269 -3.88 -8.17 -12.68
N ALA A 270 -5.08 -7.80 -12.20
CA ALA A 270 -5.23 -6.81 -11.13
C ALA A 270 -5.22 -7.51 -9.77
N TRP A 271 -4.74 -6.82 -8.74
CA TRP A 271 -4.83 -7.31 -7.38
C TRP A 271 -5.19 -6.18 -6.43
N VAL A 272 -5.85 -6.57 -5.34
CA VAL A 272 -6.19 -5.66 -4.24
C VAL A 272 -5.82 -6.27 -2.90
N ARG A 273 -5.47 -5.41 -1.94
CA ARG A 273 -5.29 -5.79 -0.54
C ARG A 273 -6.40 -5.18 0.31
N THR A 274 -6.86 -5.90 1.32
CA THR A 274 -7.86 -5.43 2.28
C THR A 274 -7.25 -5.07 3.64
N TRP A 275 -8.03 -4.42 4.52
CA TRP A 275 -7.60 -4.07 5.88
C TRP A 275 -7.22 -5.28 6.74
N ASP A 276 -7.88 -6.42 6.55
CA ASP A 276 -7.57 -7.68 7.23
C ASP A 276 -6.44 -8.47 6.53
N SER A 277 -5.58 -7.78 5.80
CA SER A 277 -4.38 -8.29 5.11
C SER A 277 -4.65 -9.41 4.12
N ARG A 278 -5.86 -9.55 3.59
CA ARG A 278 -6.15 -10.51 2.52
C ARG A 278 -5.74 -9.93 1.18
N LEU A 279 -5.26 -10.81 0.30
CA LEU A 279 -4.94 -10.51 -1.08
C LEU A 279 -6.03 -11.11 -1.98
N TYR A 280 -6.60 -10.31 -2.85
CA TYR A 280 -7.51 -10.76 -3.90
C TYR A 280 -6.96 -10.40 -5.27
N VAL A 281 -7.29 -11.22 -6.26
CA VAL A 281 -6.78 -11.06 -7.64
C VAL A 281 -7.91 -11.22 -8.64
N SER A 282 -7.82 -10.45 -9.73
CA SER A 282 -8.75 -10.47 -10.86
C SER A 282 -7.99 -10.66 -12.17
N ARG A 283 -8.60 -11.38 -13.11
CA ARG A 283 -8.12 -11.56 -14.50
C ARG A 283 -9.17 -11.19 -15.54
N ASP A 284 -10.25 -10.56 -15.11
CA ASP A 284 -11.43 -10.24 -15.90
C ASP A 284 -11.74 -8.74 -15.81
N ASP A 285 -10.70 -7.93 -16.01
CA ASP A 285 -10.76 -6.46 -15.95
C ASP A 285 -11.39 -5.95 -14.65
N ALA A 286 -10.95 -6.53 -13.53
CA ALA A 286 -11.41 -6.18 -12.18
C ALA A 286 -12.92 -6.40 -11.97
N ALA A 287 -13.59 -7.22 -12.80
CA ALA A 287 -14.99 -7.54 -12.59
C ALA A 287 -15.18 -8.47 -11.38
N THR A 288 -14.33 -9.51 -11.25
CA THR A 288 -14.36 -10.43 -10.11
C THR A 288 -12.98 -10.59 -9.47
N PHE A 289 -12.95 -10.57 -8.15
CA PHE A 289 -11.74 -10.68 -7.33
C PHE A 289 -11.81 -11.93 -6.44
N ARG A 290 -10.83 -12.82 -6.58
CA ARG A 290 -10.74 -14.07 -5.80
C ARG A 290 -9.61 -14.02 -4.80
N GLN A 291 -9.88 -14.44 -3.57
CA GLN A 291 -8.90 -14.46 -2.49
C GLN A 291 -7.80 -15.50 -2.76
N VAL A 292 -6.55 -15.08 -2.62
CA VAL A 292 -5.37 -15.96 -2.60
C VAL A 292 -5.26 -16.62 -1.22
N ARG A 293 -5.20 -17.96 -1.16
CA ARG A 293 -5.07 -18.71 0.09
C ARG A 293 -3.62 -19.11 0.35
N ALA A 294 -3.22 -19.26 1.61
CA ALA A 294 -1.94 -19.89 1.94
C ALA A 294 -2.04 -21.42 1.81
N ARG A 295 -0.95 -22.09 1.39
CA ARG A 295 -0.81 -23.55 1.57
C ARG A 295 -0.50 -23.89 3.03
#